data_AF-A0AAU2JGT1-F1
#
_entry.id   AF-A0AAU2JGT1-F1
#
_cell.length_a   1.000
_cell.length_b   1.000
_cell.length_c   1.000
_cell.angle_alpha   90.00
_cell.angle_beta   90.00
_cell.angle_gamma   90.00
#
_symmetry.space_group_name_H-M   'P 1'
#
loop_
_entity.id
_entity.type
_entity.pdbx_description
1 polymer ?
#
loop_
_entity_poly.entity_id
_entity_poly.type
_entity_poly.pdbx_seq_one_letter_code
_entity_poly.pdbx_strand_id
1 'polypeptide(L)'
;MTTVESYWDKTDDELYALLGAELLGDGLGLAPEDEENHRTFGKEWFANKHHEFQRRICHHDKAQALLGTTSSDRLIDAFTVQELLADFDSDPKTVALIAVLVGRVGLGAFCRNAPAPEGSS
;
A
#
# COMPACT_ATOMS: atom_id res chain seq x y z
N MET A 1 11.33 12.25 -7.08
CA MET A 1 10.27 12.22 -6.03
C MET A 1 9.37 11.06 -6.40
N THR A 2 9.34 10.02 -5.58
CA THR A 2 8.58 8.80 -5.90
C THR A 2 7.11 9.02 -5.52
N THR A 3 6.20 8.88 -6.48
CA THR A 3 4.77 9.19 -6.31
C THR A 3 3.90 8.01 -6.74
N VAL A 4 2.64 7.99 -6.31
CA VAL A 4 1.62 7.03 -6.77
C VAL A 4 1.58 6.93 -8.30
N GLU A 5 1.65 8.05 -9.01
CA GLU A 5 1.62 8.10 -10.48
C GLU A 5 2.78 7.33 -11.12
N SER A 6 3.95 7.35 -10.48
CA SER A 6 5.15 6.67 -11.00
C SER A 6 4.98 5.14 -11.06
N TYR A 7 4.00 4.60 -10.35
CA TYR A 7 3.75 3.18 -10.21
C TYR A 7 2.34 2.76 -10.65
N TRP A 8 1.48 3.71 -10.99
CA TRP A 8 0.07 3.45 -11.28
C TRP A 8 -0.15 2.52 -12.48
N ASP A 9 0.75 2.54 -13.46
CA ASP A 9 0.64 1.72 -14.67
C ASP A 9 1.31 0.33 -14.55
N LYS A 10 1.98 0.04 -13.42
CA LYS A 10 2.65 -1.25 -13.19
C LYS A 10 1.67 -2.35 -12.84
N THR A 11 1.88 -3.58 -13.24
CA THR A 11 1.04 -4.71 -12.77
C THR A 11 1.20 -4.93 -11.26
N ASP A 12 0.23 -5.58 -10.60
CA ASP A 12 0.34 -5.90 -9.18
C ASP A 12 1.58 -6.75 -8.87
N ASP A 13 1.92 -7.68 -9.77
CA ASP A 13 3.13 -8.50 -9.66
C ASP A 13 4.41 -7.65 -9.67
N GLU A 14 4.50 -6.65 -10.56
CA GLU A 14 5.62 -5.70 -10.57
C GLU A 14 5.65 -4.85 -9.30
N LEU A 15 4.50 -4.43 -8.78
CA LEU A 15 4.42 -3.66 -7.53
C LEU A 15 4.95 -4.47 -6.34
N TYR A 16 4.56 -5.74 -6.25
CA TYR A 16 5.06 -6.63 -5.20
C TYR A 16 6.54 -6.95 -5.36
N ALA A 17 7.04 -7.14 -6.59
CA ALA A 17 8.46 -7.33 -6.84
C ALA A 17 9.28 -6.10 -6.41
N LEU A 18 8.82 -4.90 -6.76
CA LEU A 18 9.47 -3.65 -6.35
C LEU A 18 9.44 -3.44 -4.84
N LEU A 19 8.32 -3.78 -4.19
CA LEU A 19 8.18 -3.70 -2.75
C LEU A 19 9.14 -4.66 -2.05
N GLY A 20 9.23 -5.91 -2.51
CA GLY A 20 10.15 -6.89 -1.95
C GLY A 20 11.61 -6.50 -2.10
N ALA A 21 12.00 -6.03 -3.29
CA ALA A 21 13.37 -5.56 -3.54
C ALA A 21 13.75 -4.41 -2.60
N GLU A 22 12.84 -3.45 -2.39
CA GLU A 22 13.07 -2.31 -1.49
C GLU A 22 13.24 -2.75 -0.03
N LEU A 23 12.35 -3.62 0.45
CA LEU A 23 12.36 -4.10 1.84
C LEU A 23 13.54 -5.00 2.17
N LEU A 24 14.07 -5.74 1.19
CA LEU A 24 15.26 -6.57 1.34
C LEU A 24 16.56 -5.77 1.23
N GLY A 25 16.49 -4.50 0.79
CA GLY A 25 17.66 -3.66 0.54
C GLY A 25 18.41 -4.03 -0.74
N ASP A 26 17.82 -4.87 -1.59
CA ASP A 26 18.39 -5.29 -2.86
C ASP A 26 18.07 -4.25 -3.93
N GLY A 27 18.91 -3.21 -3.95
CA GLY A 27 18.93 -2.21 -5.01
C GLY A 27 19.28 -2.87 -6.34
N LEU A 28 18.23 -3.18 -7.13
CA LEU A 28 18.26 -3.79 -8.47
C LEU A 28 18.72 -5.26 -8.45
N GLY A 29 17.82 -6.16 -8.03
CA GLY A 29 17.94 -7.59 -8.34
C GLY A 29 17.96 -7.80 -9.86
N LEU A 30 19.14 -8.09 -10.41
CA LEU A 30 19.35 -8.22 -11.85
C LEU A 30 19.13 -9.66 -12.36
N ALA A 31 18.90 -10.64 -11.49
CA ALA A 31 18.58 -12.01 -11.90
C ALA A 31 17.05 -12.25 -11.89
N PRO A 32 16.50 -12.99 -12.88
CA PRO A 32 15.08 -13.35 -12.91
C PRO A 32 14.61 -14.13 -11.66
N GLU A 33 15.49 -14.92 -11.05
CA GLU A 33 15.21 -15.67 -9.82
C GLU A 33 15.01 -14.72 -8.62
N ASP A 34 15.72 -13.58 -8.60
CA ASP A 34 15.56 -12.56 -7.57
C ASP A 34 14.20 -11.86 -7.70
N GLU A 35 13.72 -11.64 -8.93
CA GLU A 35 12.41 -11.01 -9.17
C GLU A 35 11.25 -11.84 -8.61
N GLU A 36 11.27 -13.17 -8.81
CA GLU A 36 10.23 -14.05 -8.26
C GLU A 36 10.28 -14.09 -6.72
N ASN A 37 11.48 -14.15 -6.15
CA ASN A 37 11.68 -14.12 -4.70
C ASN A 37 11.20 -12.78 -4.11
N HIS A 38 11.54 -11.65 -4.73
CA HIS A 38 11.09 -10.33 -4.32
C HIS A 38 9.57 -10.21 -4.40
N ARG A 39 8.96 -10.70 -5.49
CA ARG A 39 7.50 -10.69 -5.63
C ARG A 39 6.82 -11.49 -4.52
N THR A 40 7.33 -12.68 -4.23
CA THR A 40 6.78 -13.55 -3.18
C THR A 40 6.92 -12.89 -1.81
N PHE A 41 8.12 -12.40 -1.49
CA PHE A 41 8.38 -11.69 -0.25
C PHE A 41 7.50 -10.44 -0.10
N GLY A 42 7.37 -9.61 -1.14
CA GLY A 42 6.55 -8.41 -1.13
C GLY A 42 5.06 -8.71 -0.91
N LYS A 43 4.54 -9.78 -1.52
CA LYS A 43 3.17 -10.27 -1.29
C LYS A 43 2.96 -10.69 0.16
N GLU A 44 3.84 -11.54 0.68
CA GLU A 44 3.75 -12.04 2.06
C GLU A 44 3.88 -10.92 3.09
N TRP A 45 4.85 -10.03 2.89
CA TRP A 45 5.04 -8.88 3.77
C TRP A 45 3.82 -7.96 3.78
N PHE A 46 3.28 -7.61 2.60
CA PHE A 46 2.10 -6.76 2.50
C PHE A 46 0.87 -7.41 3.18
N ALA A 47 0.67 -8.71 2.97
CA ALA A 47 -0.39 -9.47 3.63
C ALA A 47 -0.23 -9.48 5.16
N ASN A 48 1.00 -9.68 5.66
CA ASN A 48 1.30 -9.66 7.09
C ASN A 48 1.10 -8.28 7.73
N LYS A 49 1.34 -7.20 6.97
CA LYS A 49 1.13 -5.81 7.40
C LYS A 49 -0.29 -5.31 7.22
N HIS A 50 -1.16 -6.07 6.56
CA HIS A 50 -2.51 -5.64 6.19
C HIS A 50 -3.32 -5.07 7.37
N HIS A 51 -3.34 -5.75 8.52
CA HIS A 51 -4.06 -5.28 9.71
C HIS A 51 -3.47 -3.99 10.31
N GLU A 52 -2.14 -3.84 10.24
CA GLU A 52 -1.47 -2.63 10.71
C GLU A 52 -1.83 -1.43 9.83
N PHE A 53 -1.82 -1.63 8.51
CA PHE A 53 -2.27 -0.62 7.55
C PHE A 53 -3.74 -0.26 7.74
N GLN A 54 -4.62 -1.25 7.93
CA GLN A 54 -6.03 -0.98 8.21
C GLN A 54 -6.22 -0.12 9.46
N ARG A 55 -5.49 -0.37 10.56
CA ARG A 55 -5.60 0.46 11.77
C ARG A 55 -5.22 1.92 11.51
N ARG A 56 -4.17 2.14 10.73
CA ARG A 56 -3.65 3.48 10.44
C ARG A 56 -4.52 4.24 9.43
N ILE A 57 -4.95 3.55 8.38
CA ILE A 57 -5.67 4.16 7.26
C ILE A 57 -7.16 4.27 7.59
N CYS A 58 -7.79 3.16 7.95
CA CYS A 58 -9.24 3.05 7.91
C CYS A 58 -9.95 3.85 8.99
N HIS A 59 -9.27 4.21 10.09
CA HIS A 59 -9.86 5.03 11.15
C HIS A 59 -9.50 6.51 11.05
N HIS A 60 -8.75 6.90 10.01
CA HIS A 60 -8.37 8.28 9.81
C HIS A 60 -9.51 9.08 9.14
N ASP A 61 -9.78 10.29 9.63
CA ASP A 61 -10.88 11.15 9.14
C ASP A 61 -10.86 11.35 7.61
N LYS A 62 -9.67 11.58 7.05
CA LYS A 62 -9.48 11.69 5.59
C LYS A 62 -9.91 10.44 4.81
N ALA A 63 -9.60 9.24 5.32
CA ALA A 63 -10.02 8.01 4.68
C ALA A 63 -11.54 7.81 4.83
N GLN A 64 -12.08 8.10 6.02
CA GLN A 64 -13.53 8.03 6.29
C GLN A 64 -14.34 8.96 5.39
N ALA A 65 -13.82 10.14 5.04
CA ALA A 65 -14.47 11.07 4.11
C ALA A 65 -14.61 10.50 2.68
N LEU A 66 -13.77 9.54 2.30
CA LEU A 66 -13.82 8.88 0.98
C LEU A 66 -14.67 7.60 0.99
N LEU A 67 -14.77 6.93 2.15
CA LEU A 67 -15.58 5.74 2.32
C LEU A 67 -17.07 6.03 2.09
N GLY A 68 -17.71 5.26 1.21
CA GLY A 68 -19.13 5.42 0.87
C GLY A 68 -19.40 6.39 -0.28
N THR A 69 -18.37 7.05 -0.83
CA THR A 69 -18.51 7.74 -2.11
C THR A 69 -18.46 6.68 -3.22
N THR A 70 -19.60 6.44 -3.89
CA THR A 70 -19.76 5.43 -4.96
C THR A 70 -18.86 5.65 -6.19
N SER A 71 -18.07 6.71 -6.19
CA SER A 71 -17.25 7.18 -7.30
C SER A 71 -15.84 7.61 -6.87
N SER A 72 -15.34 7.22 -5.69
CA SER A 72 -13.96 7.56 -5.34
C SER A 72 -13.03 7.00 -6.40
N ASP A 73 -12.29 7.89 -7.06
CA ASP A 73 -11.28 7.50 -8.04
C ASP A 73 -10.20 6.72 -7.28
N ARG A 74 -9.88 5.52 -7.74
CA ARG A 74 -8.86 4.67 -7.12
C ARG A 74 -7.51 5.36 -7.04
N LEU A 75 -7.24 6.30 -7.94
CA LEU A 75 -6.05 7.14 -7.91
C LEU A 75 -6.09 8.14 -6.74
N ILE A 76 -7.26 8.73 -6.46
CA ILE A 76 -7.46 9.61 -5.29
C ILE A 76 -7.34 8.82 -3.98
N ASP A 77 -7.89 7.61 -3.93
CA ASP A 77 -7.71 6.69 -2.80
C ASP A 77 -6.21 6.44 -2.55
N ALA A 78 -5.44 6.14 -3.60
CA ALA A 78 -4.01 5.91 -3.51
C ALA A 78 -3.25 7.16 -3.02
N PHE A 79 -3.53 8.36 -3.55
CA PHE A 79 -2.90 9.59 -3.04
C PHE A 79 -3.19 9.84 -1.57
N THR A 80 -4.44 9.60 -1.15
CA THR A 80 -4.83 9.76 0.25
C THR A 80 -4.07 8.78 1.12
N VAL A 81 -3.98 7.51 0.72
CA VAL A 81 -3.19 6.49 1.45
C VAL A 81 -1.71 6.87 1.50
N GLN A 82 -1.13 7.40 0.41
CA GLN A 82 0.26 7.85 0.39
C GLN A 82 0.51 8.93 1.44
N GLU A 83 -0.40 9.90 1.56
CA GLU A 83 -0.31 10.96 2.57
C GLU A 83 -0.40 10.39 4.00
N LEU A 84 -1.33 9.47 4.25
CA LEU A 84 -1.53 8.87 5.58
C LEU A 84 -0.38 7.97 6.03
N LEU A 85 0.35 7.39 5.07
CA LEU A 85 1.50 6.54 5.33
C LEU A 85 2.83 7.29 5.30
N ALA A 86 2.86 8.59 5.02
CA ALA A 86 4.09 9.38 4.97
C ALA A 86 4.85 9.37 6.31
N ASP A 87 4.14 9.25 7.43
CA ASP A 87 4.74 9.15 8.77
C ASP A 87 4.98 7.69 9.22
N PHE A 88 4.58 6.70 8.41
CA PHE A 88 4.76 5.29 8.73
C PHE A 88 6.17 4.79 8.41
N ASP A 89 6.65 5.13 7.22
CA ASP A 89 7.94 4.69 6.73
C ASP A 89 8.70 5.88 6.16
N SER A 90 10.01 5.91 6.43
CA SER A 90 10.87 6.98 5.93
C SER A 90 11.19 6.80 4.46
N ASP A 91 10.99 5.60 3.90
CA ASP A 91 11.22 5.35 2.48
C ASP A 91 9.98 5.74 1.63
N PRO A 92 10.05 6.85 0.87
CA PRO A 92 8.93 7.32 0.07
C PRO A 92 8.52 6.36 -1.04
N LYS A 93 9.42 5.47 -1.47
CA LYS A 93 9.13 4.48 -2.50
C LYS A 93 8.24 3.36 -1.94
N THR A 94 8.57 2.81 -0.78
CA THR A 94 7.77 1.84 -0.04
C THR A 94 6.37 2.39 0.23
N VAL A 95 6.28 3.64 0.72
CA VAL A 95 5.00 4.33 0.93
C VAL A 95 4.17 4.42 -0.35
N ALA A 96 4.76 4.83 -1.47
CA ALA A 96 4.06 4.93 -2.75
C ALA A 96 3.60 3.56 -3.30
N LEU A 97 4.42 2.52 -3.17
CA LEU A 97 4.06 1.16 -3.59
C LEU A 97 2.88 0.60 -2.78
N ILE A 98 2.90 0.76 -1.45
CA ILE A 98 1.80 0.36 -0.58
C ILE A 98 0.53 1.14 -0.94
N ALA A 99 0.64 2.44 -1.18
CA ALA A 99 -0.49 3.29 -1.53
C ALA A 99 -1.19 2.87 -2.82
N VAL A 100 -0.42 2.52 -3.86
CA VAL A 100 -0.98 2.03 -5.14
C VAL A 100 -1.67 0.68 -4.94
N LEU A 101 -1.05 -0.25 -4.20
CA LEU A 101 -1.63 -1.56 -3.90
C LEU A 101 -2.98 -1.42 -3.16
N VAL A 102 -3.04 -0.55 -2.14
CA VAL A 102 -4.29 -0.28 -1.40
C VAL A 102 -5.33 0.39 -2.31
N GLY A 103 -4.95 1.42 -3.08
CA GLY A 103 -5.85 2.11 -3.99
C GLY A 103 -6.45 1.19 -5.07
N ARG A 104 -5.69 0.20 -5.55
CA ARG A 104 -6.17 -0.79 -6.52
C ARG A 104 -7.19 -1.77 -5.96
N VAL A 105 -7.00 -2.21 -4.71
CA VAL A 105 -8.02 -2.94 -3.96
C VAL A 105 -9.27 -2.07 -3.78
N GLY A 106 -9.06 -0.76 -3.61
CA GLY A 106 -10.08 0.25 -3.35
C GLY A 106 -10.31 0.39 -1.85
N LEU A 107 -10.39 1.63 -1.37
CA LEU A 107 -10.37 1.92 0.07
C LEU A 107 -11.54 1.26 0.81
N GLY A 108 -12.73 1.22 0.21
CA GLY A 108 -13.90 0.55 0.79
C GLY A 108 -13.77 -0.97 0.91
N ALA A 109 -13.12 -1.63 -0.05
CA ALA A 109 -12.84 -3.06 0.05
C ALA A 109 -11.74 -3.33 1.07
N PHE A 110 -10.68 -2.53 1.06
CA PHE A 110 -9.57 -2.62 2.00
C PHE A 110 -10.02 -2.44 3.45
N CYS A 111 -10.92 -1.49 3.72
CA CYS A 111 -11.38 -1.18 5.07
C CYS A 111 -12.57 -2.02 5.58
N ARG A 112 -13.14 -2.91 4.77
CA ARG A 112 -14.35 -3.68 5.12
C ARG A 112 -14.26 -4.45 6.43
N ASN A 113 -13.09 -5.00 6.73
CA ASN A 113 -12.82 -5.81 7.93
C ASN A 113 -11.74 -5.18 8.81
N ALA A 114 -11.65 -3.84 8.82
CA ALA A 114 -10.66 -3.16 9.65
C ALA A 114 -10.90 -3.50 11.14
N PRO A 115 -9.85 -3.92 11.88
CA PRO A 115 -9.98 -4.16 13.31
C PRO A 115 -10.38 -2.87 14.04
N ALA A 116 -11.10 -3.00 15.15
CA ALA A 116 -11.53 -1.84 15.95
C ALA A 116 -10.34 -0.95 16.35
N PRO A 117 -10.53 0.38 16.46
CA PRO A 117 -9.49 1.27 16.95
C PRO A 117 -9.14 0.90 18.40
N GLU A 118 -7.84 0.83 18.72
CA GLU A 118 -7.38 0.52 20.07
C GLU A 118 -7.89 1.60 21.05
N GLY A 119 -8.71 1.20 22.03
CA GLY A 119 -9.33 2.12 23.00
C GLY A 119 -10.87 2.12 23.05
N SER A 120 -11.53 1.24 22.29
CA SER A 120 -12.99 1.03 22.36
C SER A 120 -13.36 -0.12 23.31
N SER A 121 -13.05 0.02 24.60
CA SER A 121 -13.50 -0.88 25.68
C SER A 121 -13.91 -0.08 26.91
#